data_AF-A0A937ITK5-F1
#
_entry.id   AF-A0A937ITK5-F1
#
_cell.length_a   1.000
_cell.length_b   1.000
_cell.length_c   1.000
_cell.angle_alpha   90.00
_cell.angle_beta   90.00
_cell.angle_gamma   90.00
#
_symmetry.space_group_name_H-M   'P 1'
#
loop_
_entity.id
_entity.type
_entity.pdbx_description
1 polymer ?
#
loop_
_entity_poly.entity_id
_entity_poly.type
_entity_poly.pdbx_seq_one_letter_code
_entity_poly.pdbx_strand_id
1 'polypeptide(L)'
;MIKTITKRWTVILFISLFLNIFLGGLFIANKYFKDKNGLGFRKMVYSVPWARHTLGDEVKPLAQKIFRAHRKKIRNNGKVRTEIYKNIDTALTREPFDKRELMKAFDDLKENFQITQTEMHSMMTEFSAQLTKEQRKILVKQAKRVYEKRHERRERRRKRFKETENNK
;
A
#
# COMPACT_ATOMS: atom_id res chain seq x y z
N MET A 1 -1.79 -3.35 60.30
CA MET A 1 -2.78 -2.71 59.39
C MET A 1 -2.15 -1.85 58.28
N ILE A 2 -0.82 -1.89 58.06
CA ILE A 2 -0.11 -1.03 57.07
C ILE A 2 0.19 -1.76 55.74
N LYS A 3 0.15 -3.11 55.75
CA LYS A 3 0.52 -3.97 54.60
C LYS A 3 -0.50 -4.00 53.44
N THR A 4 -1.74 -3.56 53.68
CA THR A 4 -2.84 -3.60 52.69
C THR A 4 -2.97 -2.30 51.89
N ILE A 5 -2.55 -1.17 52.49
CA ILE A 5 -2.53 0.15 51.84
C ILE A 5 -1.51 0.14 50.71
N THR A 6 -0.30 -0.35 50.95
CA THR A 6 0.77 -0.48 49.94
C THR A 6 0.33 -1.30 48.73
N LYS A 7 -0.36 -2.44 48.91
CA LYS A 7 -0.84 -3.26 47.78
C LYS A 7 -1.84 -2.52 46.88
N ARG A 8 -2.78 -1.76 47.44
CA ARG A 8 -3.79 -1.03 46.65
C ARG A 8 -3.18 0.13 45.86
N TRP A 9 -2.27 0.87 46.47
CA TRP A 9 -1.55 1.95 45.80
C TRP A 9 -0.57 1.44 44.74
N THR A 10 0.11 0.32 44.98
CA THR A 10 0.95 -0.35 43.97
C THR A 10 0.12 -0.78 42.76
N VAL A 11 -1.09 -1.32 42.96
CA VAL A 11 -1.99 -1.70 41.85
C VAL A 11 -2.41 -0.46 41.04
N ILE A 12 -2.76 0.65 41.70
CA ILE A 12 -3.13 1.90 41.02
C ILE A 12 -1.95 2.45 40.19
N LEU A 13 -0.73 2.42 40.75
CA LEU A 13 0.48 2.84 40.04
C LEU A 13 0.82 1.92 38.85
N PHE A 14 0.61 0.62 39.00
CA PHE A 14 0.80 -0.33 37.90
C PHE A 14 -0.22 -0.08 36.77
N ILE A 15 -1.48 0.16 37.11
CA ILE A 15 -2.53 0.46 36.13
C ILE A 15 -2.23 1.77 35.41
N SER A 16 -1.79 2.82 36.11
CA SER A 16 -1.46 4.11 35.48
C SER A 16 -0.23 4.01 34.57
N LEU A 17 0.78 3.24 34.98
CA LEU A 17 1.96 2.95 34.16
C LEU A 17 1.56 2.15 32.90
N PHE A 18 0.74 1.12 33.05
CA PHE A 18 0.28 0.30 31.94
C PHE A 18 -0.55 1.10 30.94
N LEU A 19 -1.45 1.97 31.42
CA LEU A 19 -2.24 2.86 30.57
C LEU A 19 -1.35 3.83 29.78
N ASN A 20 -0.32 4.39 30.40
CA ASN A 20 0.60 5.29 29.71
C ASN A 20 1.42 4.57 28.64
N ILE A 21 1.93 3.38 28.94
CA ILE A 21 2.66 2.55 27.97
C ILE A 21 1.73 2.07 26.85
N PHE A 22 0.48 1.72 27.18
CA PHE A 22 -0.52 1.28 26.22
C PHE A 22 -0.95 2.42 25.28
N LEU A 23 -1.20 3.62 25.81
CA LEU A 23 -1.54 4.81 25.03
C LEU A 23 -0.35 5.29 24.18
N GLY A 24 0.86 5.30 24.75
CA GLY A 24 2.10 5.58 24.01
C GLY A 24 2.33 4.55 22.90
N GLY A 25 2.13 3.27 23.21
CA GLY A 25 2.19 2.16 22.25
C GLY A 25 1.17 2.29 21.14
N LEU A 26 -0.07 2.68 21.44
CA LEU A 26 -1.11 2.96 20.44
C LEU A 26 -0.75 4.17 19.56
N PHE A 27 -0.17 5.23 20.14
CA PHE A 27 0.21 6.41 19.38
C PHE A 27 1.41 6.14 18.45
N ILE A 28 2.41 5.43 18.94
CA ILE A 28 3.55 4.93 18.14
C ILE A 28 3.05 3.95 17.09
N ALA A 29 2.16 3.02 17.44
CA ALA A 29 1.59 2.08 16.50
C ALA A 29 0.81 2.79 15.38
N ASN A 30 0.00 3.79 15.72
CA ASN A 30 -0.72 4.61 14.77
C ASN A 30 0.20 5.51 13.92
N LYS A 31 1.42 5.82 14.36
CA LYS A 31 2.40 6.57 13.56
C LYS A 31 3.20 5.67 12.62
N TYR A 32 3.55 4.46 13.05
CA TYR A 32 4.43 3.55 12.31
C TYR A 32 3.70 2.46 11.50
N PHE A 33 2.48 2.07 11.88
CA PHE A 33 1.71 1.02 11.19
C PHE A 33 0.57 1.55 10.31
N LYS A 34 0.23 2.84 10.38
CA LYS A 34 -0.97 3.39 9.70
C LYS A 34 -0.88 3.47 8.18
N ASP A 35 0.28 3.30 7.56
CA ASP A 35 0.45 3.55 6.12
C ASP A 35 1.18 2.47 5.30
N LYS A 36 1.18 1.21 5.72
CA LYS A 36 1.73 0.15 4.84
C LYS A 36 0.74 -0.38 3.78
N ASN A 37 -0.56 -0.20 3.98
CA ASN A 37 -1.58 -0.84 3.12
C ASN A 37 -2.17 0.07 2.02
N GLY A 38 -1.86 1.38 2.02
CA GLY A 38 -2.50 2.36 1.11
C GLY A 38 -1.59 3.00 0.06
N LEU A 39 -0.27 2.82 0.16
CA LEU A 39 0.69 3.59 -0.65
C LEU A 39 0.83 3.10 -2.09
N GLY A 40 0.56 1.81 -2.37
CA GLY A 40 0.73 1.23 -3.70
C GLY A 40 -0.16 1.88 -4.75
N PHE A 41 -1.47 1.91 -4.49
CA PHE A 41 -2.43 2.46 -5.46
C PHE A 41 -2.42 3.99 -5.51
N ARG A 42 -2.27 4.68 -4.37
CA ARG A 42 -2.32 6.16 -4.33
C ARG A 42 -1.20 6.83 -5.12
N LYS A 43 -0.06 6.16 -5.31
CA LYS A 43 1.12 6.69 -6.04
C LYS A 43 1.16 6.27 -7.52
N MET A 44 0.26 5.39 -7.95
CA MET A 44 0.20 4.92 -9.33
C MET A 44 -0.54 5.94 -10.19
N VAL A 45 0.15 6.47 -11.20
CA VAL A 45 -0.46 7.32 -12.24
C VAL A 45 -1.49 6.48 -13.00
N TYR A 46 -2.56 7.09 -13.49
CA TYR A 46 -3.67 6.39 -14.14
C TYR A 46 -4.37 5.36 -13.24
N SER A 47 -4.50 5.70 -11.96
CA SER A 47 -5.37 4.98 -11.03
C SER A 47 -6.49 5.90 -10.55
N VAL A 48 -7.67 5.34 -10.24
CA VAL A 48 -8.80 6.09 -9.67
C VAL A 48 -8.42 6.91 -8.43
N PRO A 49 -7.67 6.41 -7.44
CA PRO A 49 -7.31 7.22 -6.28
C PRO A 49 -6.35 8.37 -6.61
N TRP A 50 -5.44 8.20 -7.58
CA TRP A 50 -4.61 9.30 -8.10
C TRP A 50 -5.46 10.34 -8.86
N ALA A 51 -6.38 9.88 -9.71
CA ALA A 51 -7.23 10.76 -10.50
C ALA A 51 -8.16 11.59 -9.61
N ARG A 52 -8.76 10.96 -8.59
CA ARG A 52 -9.53 11.65 -7.54
C ARG A 52 -8.71 12.72 -6.82
N HIS A 53 -7.48 12.37 -6.42
CA HIS A 53 -6.61 13.35 -5.75
C HIS A 53 -6.24 14.53 -6.66
N THR A 54 -6.13 14.29 -7.97
CA THR A 54 -5.74 15.28 -8.96
C THR A 54 -6.88 16.21 -9.36
N LEU A 55 -8.09 15.69 -9.51
CA LEU A 55 -9.29 16.44 -9.94
C LEU A 55 -10.04 17.07 -8.77
N GLY A 56 -9.76 16.67 -7.53
CA GLY A 56 -10.39 17.22 -6.34
C GLY A 56 -11.69 16.53 -5.97
N ASP A 57 -12.48 17.19 -5.13
CA ASP A 57 -13.63 16.58 -4.46
C ASP A 57 -14.88 16.43 -5.37
N GLU A 58 -14.95 17.13 -6.49
CA GLU A 58 -16.05 17.01 -7.46
C GLU A 58 -16.25 15.57 -7.95
N VAL A 59 -15.15 14.87 -8.22
CA VAL A 59 -15.17 13.49 -8.72
C VAL A 59 -15.16 12.44 -7.60
N LYS A 60 -15.19 12.87 -6.33
CA LYS A 60 -15.16 11.96 -5.16
C LYS A 60 -16.35 11.00 -5.14
N PRO A 61 -17.61 11.41 -5.37
CA PRO A 61 -18.74 10.48 -5.37
C PRO A 61 -18.60 9.43 -6.48
N LEU A 62 -18.16 9.87 -7.67
CA LEU A 62 -17.89 8.99 -8.80
C LEU A 62 -16.79 7.97 -8.47
N ALA A 63 -15.66 8.43 -7.92
CA ALA A 63 -14.56 7.55 -7.52
C ALA A 63 -15.03 6.52 -6.48
N GLN A 64 -15.80 6.94 -5.47
CA GLN A 64 -16.36 6.04 -4.46
C GLN A 64 -17.32 5.01 -5.06
N LYS A 65 -18.16 5.40 -6.02
CA LYS A 65 -19.07 4.49 -6.74
C LYS A 65 -18.27 3.40 -7.46
N ILE A 66 -17.26 3.78 -8.25
CA ILE A 66 -16.37 2.82 -8.92
C ILE A 66 -15.67 1.91 -7.90
N PHE A 67 -15.10 2.47 -6.83
CA PHE A 67 -14.46 1.64 -5.80
C PHE A 67 -15.43 0.64 -5.15
N ARG A 68 -16.67 1.04 -4.87
CA ARG A 68 -17.68 0.15 -4.28
C ARG A 68 -18.02 -1.01 -5.23
N ALA A 69 -18.15 -0.74 -6.52
CA ALA A 69 -18.42 -1.76 -7.53
C ALA A 69 -17.31 -2.83 -7.60
N HIS A 70 -16.05 -2.40 -7.52
CA HIS A 70 -14.89 -3.31 -7.63
C HIS A 70 -14.37 -3.85 -6.28
N ARG A 71 -14.91 -3.36 -5.14
CA ARG A 71 -14.41 -3.66 -3.79
C ARG A 71 -14.33 -5.16 -3.50
N LYS A 72 -15.36 -5.92 -3.91
CA LYS A 72 -15.43 -7.37 -3.66
C LYS A 72 -14.29 -8.10 -4.37
N LYS A 73 -14.05 -7.78 -5.64
CA LYS A 73 -12.97 -8.36 -6.46
C LYS A 73 -11.60 -8.04 -5.88
N ILE A 74 -11.33 -6.78 -5.55
CA ILE A 74 -10.06 -6.35 -4.94
C ILE A 74 -9.83 -7.06 -3.61
N ARG A 75 -10.85 -7.14 -2.75
CA ARG A 75 -10.75 -7.82 -1.46
C ARG A 75 -10.46 -9.31 -1.62
N ASN A 76 -11.16 -9.97 -2.53
CA ASN A 76 -10.95 -11.39 -2.79
C ASN A 76 -9.54 -11.65 -3.33
N ASN A 77 -9.05 -10.81 -4.24
CA ASN A 77 -7.70 -10.94 -4.77
C ASN A 77 -6.61 -10.77 -3.70
N GLY A 78 -6.86 -9.88 -2.72
CA GLY A 78 -6.01 -9.74 -1.54
C GLY A 78 -5.95 -11.01 -0.69
N LYS A 79 -7.07 -11.71 -0.50
CA LYS A 79 -7.10 -12.99 0.22
C LYS A 79 -6.32 -14.07 -0.52
N VAL A 80 -6.54 -14.21 -1.83
CA VAL A 80 -5.81 -15.16 -2.68
C VAL A 80 -4.31 -14.93 -2.57
N ARG A 81 -3.87 -13.68 -2.63
CA ARG A 81 -2.45 -13.34 -2.49
C ARG A 81 -1.86 -13.75 -1.13
N THR A 82 -2.62 -13.62 -0.05
CA THR A 82 -2.18 -14.09 1.28
C THR A 82 -1.93 -15.60 1.27
N GLU A 83 -2.79 -16.39 0.64
CA GLU A 83 -2.59 -17.83 0.50
C GLU A 83 -1.38 -18.15 -0.40
N ILE A 84 -1.18 -17.42 -1.49
CA ILE A 84 0.01 -17.58 -2.35
C ILE A 84 1.30 -17.35 -1.55
N TYR A 85 1.35 -16.33 -0.69
CA TYR A 85 2.54 -16.11 0.15
C TYR A 85 2.80 -17.27 1.10
N LYS A 86 1.76 -17.84 1.72
CA LYS A 86 1.93 -19.04 2.55
C LYS A 86 2.46 -20.23 1.74
N ASN A 87 2.02 -20.38 0.49
CA ASN A 87 2.52 -21.44 -0.39
C ASN A 87 4.00 -21.24 -0.75
N ILE A 88 4.41 -19.99 -0.99
CA ILE A 88 5.84 -19.65 -1.20
C ILE A 88 6.65 -19.99 0.06
N ASP A 89 6.18 -19.57 1.23
CA ASP A 89 6.87 -19.84 2.50
C ASP A 89 7.00 -21.35 2.76
N THR A 90 5.93 -22.11 2.48
CA THR A 90 5.91 -23.57 2.61
C THR A 90 6.88 -24.22 1.62
N ALA A 91 6.88 -23.82 0.35
CA ALA A 91 7.78 -24.35 -0.67
C ALA A 91 9.26 -24.05 -0.37
N LEU A 92 9.56 -22.88 0.21
CA LEU A 92 10.92 -22.50 0.59
C LEU A 92 11.45 -23.27 1.80
N THR A 93 10.58 -23.67 2.73
CA THR A 93 10.95 -24.34 3.98
C THR A 93 10.83 -25.86 3.91
N ARG A 94 10.37 -26.39 2.78
CA ARG A 94 10.19 -27.83 2.56
C ARG A 94 11.53 -28.54 2.42
N GLU A 95 11.66 -29.67 3.10
CA GLU A 95 12.76 -30.61 2.93
C GLU A 95 12.24 -31.98 2.45
N PRO A 96 12.78 -32.53 1.34
CA PRO A 96 13.78 -31.92 0.46
C PRO A 96 13.20 -30.73 -0.33
N PHE A 97 14.08 -29.82 -0.76
CA PHE A 97 13.69 -28.67 -1.57
C PHE A 97 13.11 -29.09 -2.91
N ASP A 98 11.89 -28.62 -3.22
CA ASP A 98 11.26 -28.81 -4.53
C ASP A 98 11.19 -27.50 -5.32
N LYS A 99 12.09 -27.37 -6.30
CA LYS A 99 12.13 -26.22 -7.21
C LYS A 99 10.82 -26.02 -7.98
N ARG A 100 10.14 -27.09 -8.37
CA ARG A 100 8.92 -27.02 -9.19
C ARG A 100 7.76 -26.42 -8.39
N GLU A 101 7.66 -26.80 -7.12
CA GLU A 101 6.64 -26.26 -6.21
C GLU A 101 6.84 -24.76 -5.98
N LEU A 102 8.08 -24.32 -5.76
CA LEU A 102 8.40 -22.90 -5.62
C LEU A 102 8.12 -22.10 -6.90
N MET A 103 8.51 -22.65 -8.07
CA MET A 103 8.24 -22.00 -9.36
C MET A 103 6.74 -21.80 -9.58
N LYS A 104 5.93 -22.83 -9.31
CA LYS A 104 4.48 -22.74 -9.41
C LYS A 104 3.91 -21.63 -8.51
N ALA A 105 4.37 -21.54 -7.26
CA ALA A 105 3.91 -20.51 -6.34
C ALA A 105 4.27 -19.07 -6.81
N PHE A 106 5.41 -18.91 -7.50
CA PHE A 106 5.75 -17.63 -8.14
C PHE A 106 4.93 -17.32 -9.40
N ASP A 107 4.57 -18.32 -10.18
CA ASP A 107 3.66 -18.15 -11.32
C ASP A 107 2.26 -17.71 -10.84
N ASP A 108 1.74 -18.34 -9.79
CA ASP A 108 0.47 -17.95 -9.16
C ASP A 108 0.54 -16.50 -8.66
N LEU A 109 1.67 -16.09 -8.07
CA LEU A 109 1.88 -14.71 -7.60
C LEU A 109 1.87 -13.71 -8.77
N LYS A 110 2.52 -14.06 -9.89
CA LYS A 110 2.54 -13.25 -11.11
C LYS A 110 1.14 -13.08 -11.68
N GLU A 111 0.37 -14.16 -11.78
CA GLU A 111 -1.02 -14.12 -12.25
C GLU A 111 -1.88 -13.22 -11.36
N ASN A 112 -1.76 -13.37 -10.03
CA ASN A 112 -2.48 -12.52 -9.06
C ASN A 112 -2.18 -11.02 -9.25
N PHE A 113 -0.93 -10.66 -9.55
CA PHE A 113 -0.56 -9.28 -9.85
C PHE A 113 -1.19 -8.78 -11.16
N GLN A 114 -1.18 -9.60 -12.22
CA GLN A 114 -1.81 -9.26 -13.50
C GLN A 114 -3.32 -9.05 -13.36
N ILE A 115 -4.00 -9.88 -12.57
CA ILE A 115 -5.42 -9.70 -12.23
C ILE A 115 -5.64 -8.36 -11.54
N THR A 116 -4.82 -8.03 -10.53
CA THR A 116 -4.92 -6.73 -9.83
C THR A 116 -4.75 -5.57 -10.80
N GLN A 117 -3.78 -5.66 -11.72
CA GLN A 117 -3.49 -4.61 -12.67
C GLN A 117 -4.61 -4.42 -13.70
N THR A 118 -5.15 -5.52 -14.21
CA THR A 118 -6.28 -5.52 -15.13
C THR A 118 -7.49 -4.86 -14.49
N GLU A 119 -7.79 -5.21 -13.23
CA GLU A 119 -8.90 -4.62 -12.49
C GLU A 119 -8.71 -3.11 -12.27
N MET A 120 -7.50 -2.67 -11.94
CA MET A 120 -7.18 -1.24 -11.81
C MET A 120 -7.38 -0.48 -13.12
N HIS A 121 -6.94 -1.04 -14.24
CA HIS A 121 -7.13 -0.43 -15.55
C HIS A 121 -8.61 -0.36 -15.91
N SER A 122 -9.39 -1.42 -15.64
CA SER A 122 -10.86 -1.40 -15.83
C SER A 122 -11.50 -0.26 -15.06
N MET A 123 -11.18 -0.14 -13.76
CA MET A 123 -11.69 0.95 -12.93
C MET A 123 -11.32 2.33 -13.47
N MET A 124 -10.08 2.52 -13.91
CA MET A 124 -9.64 3.81 -14.45
C MET A 124 -10.33 4.13 -15.79
N THR A 125 -10.58 3.14 -16.63
CA THR A 125 -11.32 3.27 -17.88
C THR A 125 -12.77 3.67 -17.61
N GLU A 126 -13.46 2.95 -16.73
CA GLU A 126 -14.85 3.26 -16.34
C GLU A 126 -14.98 4.64 -15.68
N PHE A 127 -14.01 5.00 -14.84
CA PHE A 127 -13.93 6.34 -14.24
C PHE A 127 -13.73 7.41 -15.32
N SER A 128 -12.80 7.19 -16.24
CA SER A 128 -12.45 8.14 -17.30
C SER A 128 -13.57 8.35 -18.33
N ALA A 129 -14.38 7.31 -18.58
CA ALA A 129 -15.54 7.39 -19.45
C ALA A 129 -16.59 8.39 -18.93
N GLN A 130 -16.68 8.55 -17.60
CA GLN A 130 -17.62 9.46 -16.94
C GLN A 130 -17.05 10.86 -16.69
N LEU A 131 -15.78 11.10 -17.02
CA LEU A 131 -15.17 12.43 -16.91
C LEU A 131 -15.49 13.30 -18.14
N THR A 132 -15.40 14.61 -17.96
CA THR A 132 -15.40 15.55 -19.09
C THR A 132 -14.06 15.52 -19.84
N LYS A 133 -14.05 16.03 -21.08
CA LYS A 133 -12.82 16.17 -21.87
C LYS A 133 -11.77 17.02 -21.16
N GLU A 134 -12.18 18.10 -20.50
CA GLU A 134 -11.27 18.99 -19.78
C GLU A 134 -10.68 18.32 -18.53
N GLN A 135 -11.48 17.58 -17.76
CA GLN A 135 -10.98 16.76 -16.65
C GLN A 135 -9.94 15.73 -17.12
N ARG A 136 -10.18 15.06 -18.25
CA ARG A 136 -9.19 14.13 -18.83
C ARG A 136 -7.89 14.84 -19.24
N LYS A 137 -7.96 16.05 -19.81
CA LYS A 137 -6.75 16.85 -20.13
C LYS A 137 -5.96 17.22 -18.87
N ILE A 138 -6.63 17.57 -17.77
CA ILE A 138 -5.97 17.84 -16.48
C ILE A 138 -5.19 16.62 -16.02
N LEU A 139 -5.79 15.42 -16.09
CA LEU A 139 -5.11 14.17 -15.74
C LEU A 139 -3.85 13.95 -16.59
N VAL A 140 -3.94 14.12 -17.92
CA VAL A 140 -2.79 13.98 -18.82
C VAL A 140 -1.67 14.96 -18.47
N LYS A 141 -1.99 16.23 -18.22
CA LYS A 141 -1.00 17.25 -17.84
C LYS A 141 -0.29 16.88 -16.54
N GLN A 142 -1.02 16.38 -15.56
CA GLN A 142 -0.45 16.00 -14.26
C GLN A 142 0.35 14.70 -14.34
N ALA A 143 -0.06 13.75 -15.17
CA ALA A 143 0.71 12.54 -15.46
C ALA A 143 2.09 12.89 -16.03
N LYS A 144 2.15 13.78 -17.04
CA LYS A 144 3.42 14.26 -17.62
C LYS A 144 4.37 14.84 -16.57
N ARG A 145 3.86 15.74 -15.71
CA ARG A 145 4.64 16.33 -14.60
C ARG A 145 5.20 15.29 -13.63
N VAL A 146 4.45 14.22 -13.36
CA VAL A 146 4.92 13.12 -12.50
C VAL A 146 6.05 12.35 -13.18
N TYR A 147 5.95 12.08 -14.49
CA TYR A 147 7.00 11.41 -15.24
C TYR A 147 8.28 12.25 -15.33
N GLU A 148 8.17 13.55 -15.61
CA GLU A 148 9.30 14.49 -15.62
C GLU A 148 10.04 14.50 -14.28
N LYS A 149 9.31 14.68 -13.16
CA LYS A 149 9.90 14.64 -11.82
C LYS A 149 10.57 13.30 -11.51
N ARG A 150 10.00 12.18 -11.99
CA ARG A 150 10.61 10.85 -11.81
C ARG A 150 11.89 10.71 -12.63
N HIS A 151 11.90 11.22 -13.86
CA HIS A 151 13.06 11.24 -14.73
C HIS A 151 14.21 12.06 -14.10
N GLU A 152 13.94 13.30 -13.68
CA GLU A 152 14.93 14.15 -13.01
C GLU A 152 15.53 13.48 -11.77
N ARG A 153 14.71 12.81 -10.94
CA ARG A 153 15.20 12.09 -9.76
C ARG A 153 16.11 10.93 -10.13
N ARG A 154 15.82 10.20 -11.23
CA ARG A 154 16.67 9.12 -11.72
C ARG A 154 18.01 9.67 -12.21
N GLU A 155 17.99 10.76 -12.96
CA GLU A 155 19.22 11.41 -13.44
C GLU A 155 20.09 11.94 -12.30
N ARG A 156 19.50 12.57 -11.29
CA ARG A 156 20.24 13.00 -10.08
C ARG A 156 20.90 11.82 -9.36
N ARG A 157 20.22 10.67 -9.27
CA ARG A 157 20.78 9.45 -8.65
C ARG A 157 21.93 8.87 -9.48
N ARG A 158 21.79 8.86 -10.81
CA ARG A 158 22.85 8.41 -11.73
C ARG A 158 24.10 9.26 -11.62
N LYS A 159 23.95 10.59 -11.58
CA LYS A 159 25.08 11.53 -11.40
C LYS A 159 25.82 11.27 -10.09
N ARG A 160 25.09 11.17 -8.96
CA ARG A 160 25.67 10.84 -7.65
C ARG A 160 26.45 9.53 -7.64
N PHE A 161 25.92 8.50 -8.31
CA PHE A 161 26.59 7.20 -8.36
C PHE A 161 27.92 7.28 -9.12
N LYS A 162 27.94 7.97 -10.27
CA LYS A 162 29.18 8.21 -11.04
C LYS A 162 30.19 9.06 -10.27
N GLU A 163 29.75 10.08 -9.55
CA GLU A 163 30.61 10.90 -8.70
C GLU A 163 31.24 10.07 -7.56
N THR A 164 30.52 9.09 -6.99
CA THR A 164 31.07 8.18 -5.98
C THR A 164 31.98 7.10 -6.53
N GLU A 165 31.83 6.69 -7.79
CA GLU A 165 32.75 5.75 -8.46
C GLU A 165 34.07 6.44 -8.84
N ASN A 166 34.03 7.68 -9.33
CA ASN A 166 35.22 8.41 -9.75
C ASN A 166 36.09 8.92 -8.58
N ASN A 167 35.55 8.97 -7.36
CA ASN A 167 36.26 9.39 -6.15
C ASN A 167 36.80 8.20 -5.32
N LYS A 168 36.77 6.98 -5.86
CA LYS A 168 37.41 5.79 -5.29
C LYS A 168 38.61 5.39 -6.14
#